data_AF-A0A951CTG9-F1
#
_entry.id   AF-A0A951CTG9-F1
#
_cell.length_a   1.000
_cell.length_b   1.000
_cell.length_c   1.000
_cell.angle_alpha   90.00
_cell.angle_beta   90.00
_cell.angle_gamma   90.00
#
_symmetry.space_group_name_H-M   'P 1'
#
loop_
_entity.id
_entity.type
_entity.pdbx_description
1 polymer ?
#
loop_
_entity_poly.entity_id
_entity_poly.type
_entity_poly.pdbx_seq_one_letter_code
_entity_poly.pdbx_strand_id
1 'polypeptide(L)'
;MRAQVIAFGVFIIACLPGGCSRENSARIDYAMGDQAPVGPLSYTVIETSWQTQLGDVLKLRVPQQRFLVMRISVTNGGGSELSIPLLQLESYTGQTYQESQDGEGLANWLGLLRTLRPAETLQGQILFDVPLTSYRLRVPDGAGAGAEKYAWISIPLRMDVDTQPLAPASGGFSQ
;
A
#
# COMPACT_ATOMS: atom_id res chain seq x y z
N MET A 1 64.86 13.12 -54.14
CA MET A 1 64.59 14.54 -53.88
C MET A 1 63.21 14.67 -53.25
N ARG A 2 63.13 15.34 -52.07
CA ARG A 2 62.03 16.20 -51.56
C ARG A 2 60.60 15.63 -51.58
N ALA A 3 60.01 15.25 -50.45
CA ALA A 3 59.47 16.07 -49.35
C ALA A 3 57.93 16.23 -49.45
N GLN A 4 57.31 15.86 -48.33
CA GLN A 4 55.92 15.90 -47.85
C GLN A 4 55.02 17.05 -48.35
N VAL A 5 53.70 16.80 -48.38
CA VAL A 5 52.70 17.59 -47.62
C VAL A 5 51.55 16.68 -47.16
N ILE A 6 51.22 16.79 -45.87
CA ILE A 6 50.11 16.16 -45.15
C ILE A 6 48.84 17.00 -45.36
N ALA A 7 47.68 16.38 -45.62
CA ALA A 7 46.39 17.04 -45.47
C ALA A 7 45.48 16.20 -44.56
N PHE A 8 45.25 16.76 -43.36
CA PHE A 8 44.32 16.31 -42.35
C PHE A 8 42.88 16.32 -42.88
N GLY A 9 42.14 15.23 -42.66
CA GLY A 9 40.70 15.17 -42.81
C GLY A 9 40.11 14.39 -41.63
N VAL A 10 39.93 15.08 -40.50
CA VAL A 10 39.29 14.54 -39.29
C VAL A 10 37.80 14.31 -39.58
N PHE A 11 37.36 13.05 -39.58
CA PHE A 11 35.94 12.68 -39.72
C PHE A 11 35.29 12.69 -38.33
N ILE A 12 34.54 13.75 -38.02
CA ILE A 12 33.83 13.92 -36.74
C ILE A 12 32.46 13.22 -36.81
N ILE A 13 32.37 12.13 -36.04
CA ILE A 13 31.26 11.58 -35.23
C ILE A 13 29.83 12.07 -35.50
N ALA A 14 28.91 11.11 -35.69
CA ALA A 14 27.52 11.22 -35.25
C ALA A 14 27.02 9.88 -34.70
N CYS A 15 27.49 9.50 -33.51
CA CYS A 15 26.73 8.57 -32.66
C CYS A 15 25.52 9.33 -32.15
N LEU A 16 24.32 8.98 -32.60
CA LEU A 16 23.09 9.38 -31.94
C LEU A 16 22.92 8.47 -30.71
N PRO A 17 23.11 8.94 -29.47
CA PRO A 17 22.53 8.24 -28.34
C PRO A 17 21.01 8.39 -28.49
N GLY A 18 20.35 7.32 -28.91
CA GLY A 18 18.93 7.14 -28.68
C GLY A 18 18.72 7.15 -27.16
N GLY A 19 18.54 8.33 -26.60
CA GLY A 19 18.14 8.50 -25.22
C GLY A 19 16.78 7.84 -25.05
N CYS A 20 16.77 6.63 -24.48
CA CYS A 20 15.60 6.10 -23.83
C CYS A 20 15.22 7.07 -22.72
N SER A 21 14.36 8.04 -23.04
CA SER A 21 13.57 8.74 -22.03
C SER A 21 12.59 7.70 -21.51
N ARG A 22 13.04 6.92 -20.52
CA ARG A 22 12.11 6.21 -19.66
C ARG A 22 11.40 7.32 -18.91
N GLU A 23 10.25 7.72 -19.45
CA GLU A 23 9.31 8.62 -18.80
C GLU A 23 8.97 7.98 -17.45
N ASN A 24 9.73 8.38 -16.43
CA ASN A 24 9.49 8.02 -15.06
C ASN A 24 8.34 8.92 -14.64
N SER A 25 7.13 8.59 -15.09
CA SER A 25 5.90 9.19 -14.62
C SER A 25 5.96 9.08 -13.10
N ALA A 26 6.25 10.19 -12.43
CA ALA A 26 6.70 10.20 -11.06
C ALA A 26 5.66 9.49 -10.18
N ARG A 27 6.01 8.29 -9.70
CA ARG A 27 5.21 7.56 -8.71
C ARG A 27 5.12 8.44 -7.48
N ILE A 28 3.90 8.87 -7.12
CA ILE A 28 3.68 9.68 -5.93
C ILE A 28 3.54 8.73 -4.74
N ASP A 29 4.54 8.74 -3.86
CA ASP A 29 4.58 7.98 -2.61
C ASP A 29 4.31 8.94 -1.43
N TYR A 30 3.22 8.72 -0.70
CA TYR A 30 2.87 9.41 0.55
C TYR A 30 3.34 8.59 1.76
N ALA A 31 3.58 9.23 2.91
CA ALA A 31 3.86 8.49 4.14
C ALA A 31 2.57 8.00 4.81
N MET A 32 2.67 6.92 5.60
CA MET A 32 1.60 6.52 6.50
C MET A 32 1.28 7.66 7.50
N GLY A 33 -0.01 7.92 7.73
CA GLY A 33 -0.50 9.04 8.53
C GLY A 33 -0.77 10.31 7.72
N ASP A 34 -0.17 10.45 6.53
CA ASP A 34 -0.45 11.58 5.64
C ASP A 34 -1.71 11.33 4.80
N GLN A 35 -2.36 12.42 4.43
CA GLN A 35 -3.46 12.40 3.47
C GLN A 35 -2.90 12.28 2.05
N ALA A 36 -3.25 11.19 1.37
CA ALA A 36 -2.91 10.90 -0.01
C ALA A 36 -4.09 11.22 -0.95
N PRO A 37 -4.13 12.41 -1.58
CA PRO A 37 -5.15 12.73 -2.58
C PRO A 37 -4.92 11.97 -3.89
N VAL A 38 -5.98 11.36 -4.40
CA VAL A 38 -6.03 10.69 -5.71
C VAL A 38 -7.34 11.05 -6.41
N GLY A 39 -7.27 12.02 -7.32
CA GLY A 39 -8.47 12.55 -7.96
C GLY A 39 -9.45 13.14 -6.92
N PRO A 40 -10.72 12.72 -6.93
CA PRO A 40 -11.73 13.18 -5.96
C PRO A 40 -11.65 12.50 -4.58
N LEU A 41 -10.84 11.44 -4.44
CA LEU A 41 -10.69 10.69 -3.20
C LEU A 41 -9.44 11.14 -2.45
N SER A 42 -9.48 11.03 -1.13
CA SER A 42 -8.29 11.16 -0.30
C SER A 42 -8.22 10.01 0.69
N TYR A 43 -7.05 9.38 0.77
CA TYR A 43 -6.80 8.19 1.59
C TYR A 43 -5.84 8.53 2.71
N THR A 44 -6.08 7.97 3.89
CA THR A 44 -5.12 8.03 5.01
C THR A 44 -5.01 6.64 5.62
N VAL A 45 -3.80 6.13 5.77
CA VAL A 45 -3.53 4.93 6.57
C VAL A 45 -3.24 5.38 7.99
N ILE A 46 -4.17 5.10 8.90
CA ILE A 46 -4.16 5.62 10.27
C ILE A 46 -3.24 4.77 11.15
N GLU A 47 -3.41 3.45 11.09
CA GLU A 47 -2.62 2.48 11.85
C GLU A 47 -2.45 1.19 11.06
N THR A 48 -1.39 0.46 11.38
CA THR A 48 -1.14 -0.89 10.89
C THR A 48 -0.77 -1.76 12.08
N SER A 49 -1.15 -3.03 12.04
CA SER A 49 -0.74 -4.02 13.03
C SER A 49 -0.51 -5.37 12.36
N TRP A 50 0.52 -6.06 12.83
CA TRP A 50 0.83 -7.42 12.40
C TRP A 50 0.24 -8.41 13.39
N GLN A 51 -0.54 -9.37 12.89
CA GLN A 51 -1.19 -10.38 13.73
C GLN A 51 -0.86 -11.79 13.23
N THR A 52 -0.55 -12.69 14.16
CA THR A 52 -0.28 -14.10 13.86
C THR A 52 -1.55 -14.94 13.74
N GLN A 53 -2.69 -14.40 14.16
CA GLN A 53 -4.01 -15.02 14.12
C GLN A 53 -5.10 -13.94 14.23
N LEU A 54 -6.30 -14.26 13.76
CA LEU A 54 -7.49 -13.43 13.92
C LEU A 54 -8.62 -14.23 14.57
N GLY A 55 -9.62 -13.52 15.10
CA GLY A 55 -10.75 -14.13 15.78
C GLY A 55 -10.48 -14.42 17.26
N ASP A 56 -11.42 -15.12 17.89
CA ASP A 56 -11.39 -15.48 19.30
C ASP A 56 -11.05 -16.97 19.51
N VAL A 57 -11.04 -17.42 20.77
CA VAL A 57 -10.64 -18.80 21.14
C VAL A 57 -11.52 -19.86 20.46
N LEU A 58 -12.75 -19.52 20.09
CA LEU A 58 -13.70 -20.45 19.49
C LEU A 58 -13.64 -20.45 17.96
N LYS A 59 -13.24 -19.34 17.34
CA LYS A 59 -13.15 -19.21 15.89
C LYS A 59 -11.82 -18.61 15.47
N LEU A 60 -10.76 -19.40 15.67
CA LEU A 60 -9.40 -19.00 15.34
C LEU A 60 -9.13 -19.09 13.83
N ARG A 61 -8.66 -17.99 13.25
CA ARG A 61 -8.22 -17.94 11.86
C ARG A 61 -6.71 -17.76 11.81
N VAL A 62 -6.04 -18.69 11.12
CA VAL A 62 -4.58 -18.71 10.96
C VAL A 62 -4.20 -18.27 9.55
N PRO A 63 -3.26 -17.32 9.37
CA PRO A 63 -2.81 -16.90 8.05
C PRO A 63 -1.90 -17.94 7.40
N GLN A 64 -1.79 -17.89 6.07
CA GLN A 64 -0.76 -18.60 5.32
C GLN A 64 0.64 -18.01 5.59
N GLN A 65 0.72 -16.70 5.81
CA GLN A 65 1.96 -16.00 6.11
C GLN A 65 1.85 -15.21 7.41
N ARG A 66 1.21 -14.04 7.36
CA ARG A 66 0.91 -13.21 8.52
C ARG A 66 -0.15 -12.20 8.14
N PHE A 67 -1.07 -11.94 9.06
CA PHE A 67 -2.06 -10.91 8.85
C PHE A 67 -1.44 -9.52 9.03
N LEU A 68 -1.56 -8.69 8.00
CA LEU A 68 -1.36 -7.25 8.09
C LEU A 68 -2.74 -6.59 8.11
N VAL A 69 -3.12 -6.11 9.28
CA VAL A 69 -4.35 -5.35 9.49
C VAL A 69 -4.02 -3.87 9.35
N MET A 70 -4.83 -3.14 8.58
CA MET A 70 -4.66 -1.70 8.42
C MET A 70 -5.98 -1.00 8.66
N ARG A 71 -5.99 0.03 9.51
CA ARG A 71 -7.13 0.95 9.62
C ARG A 71 -6.90 2.12 8.68
N ILE A 72 -7.85 2.33 7.80
CA ILE A 72 -7.80 3.39 6.81
C ILE A 72 -9.00 4.31 6.95
N SER A 73 -8.84 5.54 6.49
CA SER A 73 -9.93 6.49 6.23
C SER A 73 -9.88 6.93 4.79
N VAL A 74 -11.04 7.00 4.16
CA VAL A 74 -11.21 7.44 2.77
C VAL A 74 -12.32 8.48 2.73
N THR A 75 -12.02 9.65 2.19
CA THR A 75 -12.98 10.75 2.05
C THR A 75 -13.22 11.04 0.57
N ASN A 76 -14.49 11.16 0.19
CA ASN A 76 -14.89 11.65 -1.13
C ASN A 76 -15.06 13.18 -1.10
N GLY A 77 -14.07 13.89 -1.63
CA GLY A 77 -14.13 15.34 -1.83
C GLY A 77 -14.74 15.76 -3.16
N GLY A 78 -15.19 14.80 -3.98
CA GLY A 78 -15.82 15.03 -5.28
C GLY A 78 -17.31 15.39 -5.20
N GLY A 79 -17.88 15.72 -6.35
CA GLY A 79 -19.30 16.10 -6.50
C GLY A 79 -20.24 14.95 -6.87
N SER A 80 -19.73 13.72 -7.01
CA SER A 80 -20.51 12.54 -7.36
C SER A 80 -20.25 11.39 -6.39
N GLU A 81 -21.15 10.42 -6.37
CA GLU A 81 -20.94 9.15 -5.68
C GLU A 81 -19.79 8.36 -6.35
N LEU A 82 -18.96 7.72 -5.54
CA LEU A 82 -17.80 6.94 -5.99
C LEU A 82 -17.76 5.58 -5.29
N SER A 83 -17.28 4.57 -6.00
CA SER A 83 -17.07 3.23 -5.47
C SER A 83 -15.58 2.96 -5.31
N ILE A 84 -15.20 2.39 -4.17
CA ILE A 84 -13.82 2.05 -3.86
C ILE A 84 -13.65 0.54 -4.02
N PRO A 85 -12.79 0.07 -4.94
CA PRO A 85 -12.50 -1.35 -5.04
C PRO A 85 -11.63 -1.83 -3.86
N LEU A 86 -11.42 -3.14 -3.79
CA LEU A 86 -10.42 -3.72 -2.89
C LEU A 86 -9.03 -3.19 -3.23
N LEU A 87 -8.24 -2.95 -2.19
CA LEU A 87 -6.94 -2.33 -2.34
C LEU A 87 -5.83 -3.36 -2.61
N GLN A 88 -4.66 -2.87 -3.00
CA GLN A 88 -3.51 -3.70 -3.32
C GLN A 88 -2.27 -3.24 -2.56
N LEU A 89 -1.51 -4.19 -2.02
CA LEU A 89 -0.16 -3.95 -1.54
C LEU A 89 0.85 -4.28 -2.64
N GLU A 90 1.91 -3.51 -2.71
CA GLU A 90 3.10 -3.75 -3.54
C GLU A 90 4.31 -3.85 -2.61
N SER A 91 5.06 -4.95 -2.70
CA SER A 91 6.35 -5.08 -2.03
C SER A 91 7.44 -4.31 -2.78
N TYR A 92 8.60 -4.09 -2.14
CA TYR A 92 9.76 -3.48 -2.80
C TYR A 92 10.34 -4.34 -3.95
N THR A 93 9.98 -5.62 -4.02
CA THR A 93 10.35 -6.50 -5.14
C THR A 93 9.36 -6.41 -6.31
N GLY A 94 8.32 -5.58 -6.19
CA GLY A 94 7.26 -5.42 -7.19
C GLY A 94 6.17 -6.50 -7.13
N GLN A 95 6.19 -7.38 -6.12
CA GLN A 95 5.15 -8.37 -5.94
C GLN A 95 3.89 -7.69 -5.39
N THR A 96 2.74 -7.99 -5.99
CA THR A 96 1.46 -7.43 -5.57
C THR A 96 0.63 -8.44 -4.79
N TYR A 97 -0.13 -7.94 -3.81
CA TYR A 97 -1.02 -8.72 -2.96
C TYR A 97 -2.38 -8.04 -2.91
N GLN A 98 -3.44 -8.82 -3.11
CA GLN A 98 -4.82 -8.32 -3.03
C GLN A 98 -5.29 -8.28 -1.58
N GLU A 99 -6.15 -7.31 -1.29
CA GLU A 99 -6.89 -7.29 -0.04
C GLU A 99 -7.73 -8.56 0.12
N SER A 100 -7.79 -9.10 1.33
CA SER A 100 -8.63 -10.24 1.67
C SER A 100 -10.11 -9.88 1.54
N GLN A 101 -10.87 -10.75 0.87
CA GLN A 101 -12.32 -10.66 0.75
C GLN A 101 -13.06 -11.24 1.96
N ASP A 102 -12.32 -11.87 2.86
CA ASP A 102 -12.83 -12.49 4.08
C ASP A 102 -12.39 -11.64 5.27
N GLY A 103 -13.31 -10.84 5.80
CA GLY A 103 -13.13 -10.02 7.00
C GLY A 103 -13.48 -10.71 8.30
N GLU A 104 -13.67 -12.02 8.32
CA GLU A 104 -13.98 -12.74 9.55
C GLU A 104 -12.88 -12.56 10.60
N GLY A 105 -13.30 -12.24 11.83
CA GLY A 105 -12.41 -11.95 12.95
C GLY A 105 -11.82 -10.54 12.94
N LEU A 106 -12.18 -9.69 11.97
CA LEU A 106 -11.71 -8.31 11.87
C LEU A 106 -12.76 -7.32 12.36
N ALA A 107 -12.39 -6.46 13.31
CA ALA A 107 -13.28 -5.42 13.83
C ALA A 107 -13.42 -4.27 12.82
N ASN A 108 -14.63 -3.73 12.65
CA ASN A 108 -14.90 -2.61 11.74
C ASN A 108 -14.39 -2.85 10.30
N TRP A 109 -14.50 -4.08 9.80
CA TRP A 109 -14.12 -4.41 8.44
C TRP A 109 -14.91 -3.57 7.42
N LEU A 110 -14.21 -3.02 6.43
CA LEU A 110 -14.83 -2.19 5.41
C LEU A 110 -15.78 -2.92 4.46
N GLY A 111 -15.79 -4.25 4.47
CA GLY A 111 -16.62 -5.05 3.56
C GLY A 111 -16.19 -4.93 2.09
N LEU A 112 -16.96 -5.55 1.20
CA LEU A 112 -16.65 -5.58 -0.25
C LEU A 112 -17.28 -4.42 -1.02
N LEU A 113 -18.44 -3.95 -0.56
CA LEU A 113 -19.21 -2.88 -1.20
C LEU A 113 -18.94 -1.57 -0.48
N ARG A 114 -18.13 -0.72 -1.10
CA ARG A 114 -17.69 0.54 -0.53
C ARG A 114 -18.09 1.66 -1.47
N THR A 115 -19.15 2.36 -1.10
CA THR A 115 -19.66 3.48 -1.87
C THR A 115 -19.68 4.71 -0.98
N LEU A 116 -19.17 5.82 -1.51
CA LEU A 116 -19.06 7.10 -0.82
C LEU A 116 -19.83 8.17 -1.59
N ARG A 117 -20.78 8.80 -0.94
CA ARG A 117 -21.44 10.01 -1.43
C ARG A 117 -20.50 11.21 -1.36
N PRO A 118 -20.82 12.32 -2.06
CA PRO A 118 -20.09 13.57 -1.91
C PRO A 118 -19.95 13.99 -0.43
N ALA A 119 -18.75 14.42 -0.04
CA ALA A 119 -18.36 14.81 1.32
C ALA A 119 -18.45 13.70 2.39
N GLU A 120 -18.69 12.44 1.99
CA GLU A 120 -18.71 11.31 2.91
C GLU A 120 -17.30 10.81 3.22
N THR A 121 -17.11 10.32 4.45
CA THR A 121 -15.87 9.65 4.88
C THR A 121 -16.18 8.27 5.39
N LEU A 122 -15.50 7.27 4.83
CA LEU A 122 -15.55 5.88 5.22
C LEU A 122 -14.28 5.54 5.99
N GLN A 123 -14.42 4.96 7.18
CA GLN A 123 -13.29 4.53 8.00
C GLN A 123 -13.50 3.10 8.48
N GLY A 124 -12.46 2.28 8.44
CA GLY A 124 -12.51 0.91 8.92
C GLY A 124 -11.22 0.16 8.67
N GLN A 125 -11.26 -1.15 8.92
CA GLN A 125 -10.12 -2.04 8.78
C GLN A 125 -10.18 -2.84 7.48
N ILE A 126 -9.01 -3.09 6.93
CA ILE A 126 -8.75 -3.99 5.81
C ILE A 126 -7.67 -4.99 6.19
N LEU A 127 -7.62 -6.11 5.47
CA LEU A 127 -6.78 -7.24 5.82
C LEU A 127 -5.99 -7.75 4.62
N PHE A 128 -4.73 -8.08 4.86
CA PHE A 128 -3.87 -8.79 3.92
C PHE A 128 -3.21 -9.98 4.61
N ASP A 129 -2.96 -11.06 3.87
CA ASP A 129 -2.15 -12.19 4.31
C ASP A 129 -0.86 -12.22 3.48
N VAL A 130 0.23 -11.73 4.07
CA VAL A 130 1.45 -11.35 3.34
C VAL A 130 2.71 -11.61 4.17
N PRO A 131 3.90 -11.71 3.54
CA PRO A 131 5.16 -11.82 4.27
C PRO A 131 5.41 -10.61 5.20
N LEU A 132 6.16 -10.80 6.28
CA LEU A 132 6.53 -9.72 7.19
C LEU A 132 7.62 -8.84 6.56
N THR A 133 7.24 -7.74 5.90
CA THR A 133 8.16 -6.75 5.32
C THR A 133 7.49 -5.38 5.23
N SER A 134 8.20 -4.39 4.69
CA SER A 134 7.62 -3.08 4.37
C SER A 134 6.87 -3.16 3.02
N TYR A 135 5.84 -2.33 2.86
CA TYR A 135 4.99 -2.32 1.67
C TYR A 135 4.67 -0.91 1.17
N ARG A 136 4.03 -0.84 0.02
CA ARG A 136 3.31 0.34 -0.46
C ARG A 136 1.87 -0.04 -0.75
N LEU A 137 0.92 0.68 -0.16
CA LEU A 137 -0.50 0.53 -0.44
C LEU A 137 -0.85 1.34 -1.68
N ARG A 138 -1.30 0.67 -2.73
CA ARG A 138 -1.80 1.28 -3.96
C ARG A 138 -3.27 1.62 -3.78
N VAL A 139 -3.58 2.92 -3.91
CA VAL A 139 -4.93 3.46 -3.74
C VAL A 139 -5.44 4.09 -5.04
N PRO A 140 -6.68 3.78 -5.48
CA PRO A 140 -7.24 4.29 -6.74
C PRO A 140 -7.92 5.65 -6.58
N ASP A 141 -8.25 6.30 -7.70
CA ASP A 141 -9.06 7.54 -7.71
C ASP A 141 -10.59 7.30 -7.68
N GLY A 142 -11.04 6.05 -7.77
CA GLY A 142 -12.45 5.68 -7.74
C GLY A 142 -13.22 5.96 -9.03
N ALA A 143 -12.53 6.31 -10.13
CA ALA A 143 -13.16 6.60 -11.42
C ALA A 143 -13.73 5.35 -12.15
N GLY A 144 -13.52 4.15 -11.60
CA GLY A 144 -13.99 2.89 -12.17
C GLY A 144 -13.10 2.34 -13.29
N ALA A 145 -13.60 1.34 -14.02
CA ALA A 145 -12.84 0.68 -15.09
C ALA A 145 -12.58 1.64 -16.26
N GLY A 146 -11.33 2.12 -16.36
CA GLY A 146 -10.89 3.11 -17.35
C GLY A 146 -9.44 3.54 -17.10
N ALA A 147 -9.13 4.82 -17.33
CA ALA A 147 -7.83 5.43 -17.01
C ALA A 147 -7.73 5.75 -15.51
N GLU A 148 -7.86 4.71 -14.67
CA GLU A 148 -7.80 4.82 -13.21
C GLU A 148 -6.41 5.34 -12.79
N LYS A 149 -6.39 6.42 -12.01
CA LYS A 149 -5.15 6.93 -11.42
C LYS A 149 -4.91 6.28 -10.09
N TYR A 150 -3.63 6.17 -9.73
CA TYR A 150 -3.21 5.58 -8.47
C TYR A 150 -2.21 6.47 -7.76
N ALA A 151 -2.24 6.40 -6.44
CA ALA A 151 -1.14 6.82 -5.58
C ALA A 151 -0.68 5.66 -4.71
N TRP A 152 0.49 5.82 -4.10
CA TRP A 152 1.08 4.85 -3.19
C TRP A 152 1.24 5.47 -1.82
N ILE A 153 0.92 4.71 -0.78
CA ILE A 153 1.14 5.09 0.62
C ILE A 153 2.16 4.11 1.20
N SER A 154 3.29 4.61 1.70
CA SER A 154 4.37 3.81 2.26
C SER A 154 3.96 3.23 3.60
N ILE A 155 4.03 1.91 3.73
CA ILE A 155 3.70 1.15 4.93
C ILE A 155 5.01 0.61 5.53
N PRO A 156 5.54 1.25 6.60
CA PRO A 156 6.76 0.79 7.23
C PRO A 156 6.53 -0.55 7.96
N LEU A 157 7.54 -1.42 7.94
CA LEU A 157 7.57 -2.58 8.81
C LEU A 157 7.66 -2.11 10.27
N ARG A 158 6.60 -2.36 11.04
CA ARG A 158 6.57 -2.18 12.49
C ARG A 158 6.50 -3.55 13.13
N MET A 159 7.42 -3.85 14.03
CA MET A 159 7.32 -5.03 14.88
C MET A 159 6.62 -4.60 16.16
N ASP A 160 5.31 -4.76 16.20
CA ASP A 160 4.60 -4.67 17.47
C ASP A 160 4.98 -5.90 18.30
N VAL A 161 5.61 -5.66 19.45
CA VAL A 161 5.81 -6.72 20.43
C VAL A 161 4.44 -6.99 21.03
N ASP A 162 3.86 -8.16 20.75
CA ASP A 162 2.69 -8.66 21.47
C ASP A 162 3.04 -8.74 22.96
N THR A 163 2.87 -7.64 23.69
CA THR A 163 2.85 -7.68 25.15
C THR A 163 1.53 -8.29 25.54
N GLN A 164 1.41 -9.62 25.43
CA GLN A 164 0.40 -10.36 26.18
C GLN A 164 0.63 -9.98 27.65
N PRO A 165 -0.34 -9.35 28.34
CA PRO A 165 -0.23 -9.15 29.77
C PRO A 165 -0.11 -10.54 30.39
N LEU A 166 1.05 -10.85 30.98
CA LEU A 166 1.21 -12.02 31.82
C LEU A 166 0.12 -11.92 32.89
N ALA A 167 -0.90 -12.75 32.81
CA ALA A 167 -1.89 -12.85 33.87
C ALA A 167 -1.11 -13.10 35.18
N PRO A 168 -1.31 -12.30 36.24
CA PRO A 168 -0.62 -12.53 37.49
C PRO A 168 -0.99 -13.94 37.96
N ALA A 169 0.03 -14.79 38.14
CA ALA A 169 -0.15 -16.09 38.74
C ALA A 169 -0.83 -15.87 40.10
N SER A 170 -2.09 -16.28 40.21
CA SER A 170 -2.83 -16.30 41.47
C SER A 170 -2.20 -17.37 42.36
N GLY A 171 -1.09 -17.00 43.02
CA GLY A 171 -0.44 -17.80 44.04
C GLY A 171 -1.36 -17.89 45.25
N GLY A 172 -2.06 -19.01 45.37
CA GLY A 172 -2.73 -19.38 46.61
C GLY A 172 -1.68 -19.59 47.71
N PHE A 173 -1.71 -18.72 48.71
CA PHE A 173 -1.13 -19.01 50.02
C PHE A 173 -2.30 -19.21 50.99
N SER A 174 -2.60 -20.48 51.28
CA SER A 174 -3.33 -20.85 52.48
C SER A 174 -2.36 -20.72 53.66
N GLN A 175 -2.72 -19.89 54.64
CA GLN A 175 -2.32 -20.08 56.03
C GLN A 175 -3.57 -20.39 56.84
#